data_AF-A0A2A6HRC7-F1
#
_entry.id   AF-A0A2A6HRC7-F1
#
_cell.length_a   1.000
_cell.length_b   1.000
_cell.length_c   1.000
_cell.angle_alpha   90.00
_cell.angle_beta   90.00
_cell.angle_gamma   90.00
#
_symmetry.space_group_name_H-M   'P 1'
#
loop_
_entity.id
_entity.type
_entity.pdbx_description
1 polymer ?
#
loop_
_entity_poly.entity_id
_entity_poly.type
_entity_poly.pdbx_seq_one_letter_code
_entity_poly.pdbx_strand_id
1 'polypeptide(L)'
;MSPFFVIRLLLDFTAAGLLLAALAYWWLDNTSHELIGTGMFILLLSHNVFNRRWWARLLKAARGKPSFLTIASNISIALAISALLVTSVLISRTAFAFFPLSGGPTAREIHILAAYWAFILAAVHLGLHWSMIMAVIGRLLRVGGPNAIRTAVLRGIAGAIVACGIHGMLVMGIGDRLVGRPSIDFWDFQESTAGFFLHHIAILGACACAAHYAAVWLRWGRAALGLL
;
A
#
# COMPACT_ATOMS: atom_id res chain seq x y z
N MET A 1 1.33 -17.49 18.43
CA MET A 1 0.47 -16.62 17.59
C MET A 1 -0.53 -17.52 16.88
N SER A 2 -1.78 -17.10 16.67
CA SER A 2 -2.71 -17.97 15.95
C SER A 2 -2.24 -18.15 14.50
N PRO A 3 -2.20 -19.39 13.96
CA PRO A 3 -1.79 -19.63 12.57
C PRO A 3 -2.61 -18.80 11.58
N PHE A 4 -3.91 -18.65 11.87
CA PHE A 4 -4.83 -17.87 11.07
C PHE A 4 -4.47 -16.39 10.96
N PHE A 5 -3.91 -15.78 12.01
CA PHE A 5 -3.45 -14.39 11.96
C PHE A 5 -2.23 -14.23 11.03
N VAL A 6 -1.28 -15.16 11.11
CA VAL A 6 -0.08 -15.14 10.25
C VAL A 6 -0.45 -15.32 8.79
N ILE A 7 -1.38 -16.23 8.49
CA ILE A 7 -1.90 -16.43 7.12
C ILE A 7 -2.51 -15.13 6.58
N ARG A 8 -3.34 -14.44 7.37
CA ARG A 8 -3.91 -13.14 6.96
C ARG A 8 -2.83 -12.13 6.63
N LEU A 9 -1.83 -12.00 7.49
CA LEU A 9 -0.71 -11.09 7.27
C LEU A 9 0.08 -11.44 6.00
N LEU A 10 0.30 -12.74 5.74
CA LEU A 10 0.94 -13.19 4.51
C LEU A 10 0.13 -12.81 3.26
N LEU A 11 -1.19 -13.04 3.28
CA LEU A 11 -2.07 -12.64 2.18
C LEU A 11 -2.03 -11.12 1.93
N ASP A 12 -1.95 -10.31 3.00
CA ASP A 12 -1.84 -8.85 2.89
C ASP A 12 -0.52 -8.43 2.25
N PHE A 13 0.60 -9.05 2.64
CA PHE A 13 1.90 -8.82 2.00
C PHE A 13 1.92 -9.31 0.55
N THR A 14 1.28 -10.43 0.24
CA THR A 14 1.13 -10.91 -1.14
C THR A 14 0.33 -9.91 -1.97
N ALA A 15 -0.78 -9.38 -1.47
CA ALA A 15 -1.56 -8.36 -2.16
C ALA A 15 -0.75 -7.07 -2.42
N ALA A 16 0.05 -6.62 -1.43
CA ALA A 16 0.96 -5.49 -1.61
C ALA A 16 2.05 -5.77 -2.66
N GLY A 17 2.59 -6.99 -2.69
CA GLY A 17 3.55 -7.42 -3.71
C GLY A 17 2.95 -7.45 -5.12
N LEU A 18 1.71 -7.95 -5.27
CA LEU A 18 0.99 -7.92 -6.55
C LEU A 18 0.66 -6.50 -7.00
N LEU A 19 0.29 -5.60 -6.08
CA LEU A 19 0.10 -4.19 -6.40
C LEU A 19 1.39 -3.57 -6.95
N LEU A 20 2.52 -3.82 -6.28
CA LEU A 20 3.83 -3.34 -6.72
C LEU A 20 4.22 -3.90 -8.09
N ALA A 21 3.96 -5.19 -8.34
CA ALA A 21 4.17 -5.80 -9.65
C ALA A 21 3.27 -5.17 -10.72
N ALA A 22 2.00 -4.94 -10.41
CA ALA A 22 1.02 -4.36 -11.33
C ALA A 22 1.40 -2.92 -11.75
N LEU A 23 2.08 -2.15 -10.90
CA LEU A 23 2.59 -0.81 -11.26
C LEU A 23 3.61 -0.86 -12.42
N ALA A 24 4.30 -1.99 -12.61
CA ALA A 24 5.25 -2.20 -13.70
C ALA A 24 4.55 -2.55 -15.04
N TYR A 25 3.45 -1.87 -15.37
CA TYR A 25 2.64 -2.18 -16.56
C TYR A 25 3.46 -2.21 -17.86
N TRP A 26 4.41 -1.29 -18.05
CA TRP A 26 5.22 -1.23 -19.28
C TRP A 26 6.29 -2.32 -19.38
N TRP A 27 6.60 -2.96 -18.26
CA TRP A 27 7.46 -4.15 -18.24
C TRP A 27 6.65 -5.43 -18.44
N LEU A 28 5.43 -5.43 -17.93
CA LEU A 28 4.45 -6.49 -18.16
C LEU A 28 3.84 -6.34 -19.56
N ASP A 29 3.32 -7.44 -20.10
CA ASP A 29 2.34 -7.34 -21.17
C ASP A 29 0.93 -7.09 -20.60
N ASN A 30 -0.02 -6.74 -21.46
CA ASN A 30 -1.39 -6.46 -21.05
C ASN A 30 -2.06 -7.64 -20.33
N THR A 31 -1.87 -8.86 -20.83
CA THR A 31 -2.46 -10.09 -20.27
C THR A 31 -1.89 -10.36 -18.88
N SER A 32 -0.56 -10.28 -18.74
CA SER A 32 0.15 -10.47 -17.48
C SER A 32 -0.30 -9.47 -16.42
N HIS A 33 -0.42 -8.18 -16.79
CA HIS A 33 -0.95 -7.16 -15.89
C HIS A 33 -2.40 -7.44 -15.46
N GLU A 34 -3.28 -7.83 -16.39
CA GLU A 34 -4.67 -8.16 -16.08
C GLU A 34 -4.79 -9.38 -15.16
N LEU A 35 -3.96 -10.42 -15.34
CA LEU A 35 -3.94 -11.61 -14.48
C LEU A 35 -3.43 -11.27 -13.07
N ILE A 36 -2.34 -10.51 -12.95
CA ILE A 36 -1.81 -10.04 -11.67
C ILE A 36 -2.84 -9.19 -10.93
N GLY A 37 -3.47 -8.24 -11.64
CA GLY A 37 -4.53 -7.40 -11.09
C GLY A 37 -5.73 -8.21 -10.63
N THR A 38 -6.17 -9.20 -11.42
CA THR A 38 -7.27 -10.10 -11.05
C THR A 38 -6.96 -10.89 -9.79
N GLY A 39 -5.76 -11.47 -9.70
CA GLY A 39 -5.29 -12.16 -8.50
C GLY A 39 -5.26 -11.25 -7.27
N MET A 40 -4.77 -10.02 -7.44
CA MET A 40 -4.78 -9.00 -6.38
C MET A 40 -6.22 -8.69 -5.91
N PHE A 41 -7.17 -8.48 -6.82
CA PHE A 41 -8.56 -8.21 -6.44
C PHE A 41 -9.20 -9.38 -5.71
N ILE A 42 -8.93 -10.63 -6.11
CA ILE A 42 -9.42 -11.83 -5.40
C ILE A 42 -8.90 -11.85 -3.96
N LEU A 43 -7.60 -11.56 -3.76
CA LEU A 43 -7.01 -11.48 -2.42
C LEU A 43 -7.65 -10.38 -1.58
N LEU A 44 -7.85 -9.19 -2.15
CA LEU A 44 -8.44 -8.04 -1.45
C LEU A 44 -9.93 -8.27 -1.13
N LEU A 45 -10.68 -8.94 -2.00
CA LEU A 45 -12.06 -9.38 -1.70
C LEU A 45 -12.06 -10.37 -0.54
N SER A 46 -11.18 -11.38 -0.60
CA SER A 46 -11.04 -12.39 0.46
C SER A 46 -10.67 -11.74 1.80
N HIS A 47 -9.73 -10.79 1.78
CA HIS A 47 -9.36 -9.98 2.93
C HIS A 47 -10.58 -9.24 3.51
N ASN A 48 -11.37 -8.59 2.68
CA ASN A 48 -12.57 -7.86 3.12
C ASN A 48 -13.65 -8.79 3.69
N VAL A 49 -13.88 -9.96 3.08
CA VAL A 49 -14.81 -10.97 3.59
C VAL A 49 -14.38 -11.48 4.97
N PHE A 50 -13.09 -11.79 5.13
CA PHE A 50 -12.52 -12.21 6.42
C PHE A 50 -12.56 -11.13 7.50
N ASN A 51 -12.61 -9.86 7.08
CA ASN A 51 -12.69 -8.70 7.96
C ASN A 51 -14.08 -8.02 7.97
N ARG A 52 -15.14 -8.67 7.45
CA ARG A 52 -16.51 -8.11 7.39
C ARG A 52 -17.07 -7.63 8.73
N ARG A 53 -16.65 -8.27 9.83
CA ARG A 53 -17.05 -7.87 11.20
C ARG A 53 -16.54 -6.47 11.55
N TRP A 54 -15.42 -6.03 10.98
CA TRP A 54 -14.90 -4.68 11.14
C TRP A 54 -15.84 -3.65 10.48
N TRP A 55 -16.28 -3.90 9.24
CA TRP A 55 -17.26 -3.07 8.55
C TRP A 55 -18.60 -2.99 9.31
N ALA A 56 -19.09 -4.12 9.82
CA ALA A 56 -20.32 -4.15 10.63
C ALA A 56 -20.19 -3.37 11.97
N ARG A 57 -18.97 -3.26 12.52
CA ARG A 57 -18.69 -2.50 13.74
C ARG A 57 -18.56 -1.00 13.46
N LEU A 58 -18.11 -0.60 12.27
CA LEU A 58 -18.08 0.81 11.86
C LEU A 58 -19.47 1.44 11.91
N LEU A 59 -20.49 0.72 11.45
CA LEU A 59 -21.90 1.13 11.53
C LEU A 59 -22.45 1.22 12.96
N LYS A 60 -21.77 0.57 13.92
CA LYS A 60 -22.15 0.51 15.34
C LYS A 60 -21.19 1.31 16.24
N ALA A 61 -20.32 2.13 15.66
CA ALA A 61 -19.12 2.69 16.30
C ALA A 61 -19.37 3.83 17.31
N ALA A 62 -20.50 3.82 18.03
CA ALA A 62 -20.71 4.68 19.20
C ALA A 62 -19.93 4.22 20.44
N ARG A 63 -19.35 3.00 20.47
CA ARG A 63 -18.87 2.37 21.72
C ARG A 63 -17.52 1.63 21.68
N GLY A 64 -16.53 2.06 20.87
CA GLY A 64 -15.14 1.62 21.12
C GLY A 64 -14.08 1.80 20.04
N LYS A 65 -13.36 2.94 20.09
CA LYS A 65 -11.91 3.24 19.89
C LYS A 65 -11.02 2.62 18.75
N PRO A 66 -11.40 2.32 17.50
CA PRO A 66 -10.39 2.37 16.43
C PRO A 66 -9.87 3.81 16.31
N SER A 67 -8.55 3.99 16.14
CA SER A 67 -7.99 5.31 15.85
C SER A 67 -8.63 5.86 14.58
N PHE A 68 -9.14 7.10 14.62
CA PHE A 68 -9.70 7.79 13.46
C PHE A 68 -8.80 7.67 12.22
N LEU A 69 -7.48 7.71 12.40
CA LEU A 69 -6.50 7.54 11.32
C LEU A 69 -6.57 6.16 10.65
N THR A 70 -6.76 5.09 11.43
CA THR A 70 -6.88 3.73 10.88
C THR A 70 -8.20 3.58 10.13
N ILE A 71 -9.30 4.18 10.62
CA ILE A 71 -10.59 4.16 9.92
C ILE A 71 -10.45 4.91 8.59
N ALA A 72 -9.93 6.14 8.63
CA ALA A 72 -9.73 6.96 7.44
C ALA A 72 -8.84 6.25 6.42
N SER A 73 -7.71 5.69 6.85
CA SER A 73 -6.81 4.91 5.98
C SER A 73 -7.54 3.73 5.32
N ASN A 74 -8.30 2.94 6.08
CA ASN A 74 -9.03 1.79 5.52
C ASN A 74 -10.12 2.21 4.52
N ILE A 75 -10.87 3.26 4.82
CA ILE A 75 -11.90 3.79 3.91
C ILE A 75 -11.25 4.32 2.63
N SER A 76 -10.18 5.12 2.75
CA SER A 76 -9.48 5.66 1.58
C SER A 76 -8.91 4.56 0.69
N ILE A 77 -8.30 3.52 1.27
CA ILE A 77 -7.84 2.35 0.49
C ILE A 77 -9.01 1.67 -0.19
N ALA A 78 -10.11 1.42 0.52
CA ALA A 78 -11.28 0.77 -0.06
C ALA A 78 -11.83 1.55 -1.26
N LEU A 79 -11.88 2.89 -1.18
CA LEU A 79 -12.29 3.75 -2.29
C LEU A 79 -11.31 3.67 -3.47
N ALA A 80 -10.00 3.76 -3.22
CA ALA A 80 -8.98 3.67 -4.27
C ALA A 80 -9.00 2.31 -4.97
N ILE A 81 -9.11 1.20 -4.22
CA ILE A 81 -9.23 -0.15 -4.77
C ILE A 81 -10.55 -0.31 -5.55
N SER A 82 -11.64 0.31 -5.11
CA SER A 82 -12.91 0.27 -5.84
C SER A 82 -12.81 1.01 -7.17
N ALA A 83 -12.18 2.19 -7.20
CA ALA A 83 -11.92 2.92 -8.43
C ALA A 83 -11.01 2.13 -9.37
N LEU A 84 -9.96 1.48 -8.85
CA LEU A 84 -9.11 0.56 -9.61
C LEU A 84 -9.91 -0.59 -10.21
N LEU A 85 -10.78 -1.25 -9.44
CA LEU A 85 -11.58 -2.37 -9.92
C LEU A 85 -12.52 -1.94 -11.04
N VAL A 86 -13.27 -0.86 -10.84
CA VAL A 86 -14.22 -0.34 -11.84
C VAL A 86 -13.47 0.02 -13.12
N THR A 87 -12.39 0.79 -13.01
CA THR A 87 -11.60 1.17 -14.19
C THR A 87 -10.93 -0.04 -14.85
N SER A 88 -10.49 -1.05 -14.10
CA SER A 88 -9.94 -2.31 -14.65
C SER A 88 -10.95 -3.02 -15.55
N VAL A 89 -12.20 -3.13 -15.09
CA VAL A 89 -13.28 -3.76 -15.87
C VAL A 89 -13.57 -2.95 -17.15
N LEU A 90 -13.49 -1.62 -17.09
CA LEU A 90 -13.74 -0.74 -18.23
C LEU A 90 -12.62 -0.71 -19.29
N ILE A 91 -11.38 -1.01 -18.92
CA ILE A 91 -10.21 -0.95 -19.81
C ILE A 91 -9.68 -2.32 -20.23
N SER A 92 -10.05 -3.38 -19.52
CA SER A 92 -9.56 -4.74 -19.77
C SER A 92 -9.97 -5.22 -21.16
N ARG A 93 -9.01 -5.87 -21.83
CA ARG A 93 -9.23 -6.45 -23.15
C ARG A 93 -9.14 -7.97 -23.17
N THR A 94 -8.65 -8.60 -22.10
CA THR A 94 -8.45 -10.05 -22.05
C THR A 94 -9.28 -10.72 -20.95
N ALA A 95 -9.06 -10.34 -19.70
CA ALA A 95 -9.71 -10.93 -18.53
C ALA A 95 -11.20 -10.62 -18.43
N PHE A 96 -11.64 -9.45 -18.92
CA PHE A 96 -13.06 -9.03 -18.94
C PHE A 96 -13.60 -8.79 -20.35
N ALA A 97 -13.02 -9.45 -21.37
CA ALA A 97 -13.38 -9.28 -22.78
C ALA A 97 -14.86 -9.55 -23.10
N PHE A 98 -15.59 -10.21 -22.21
CA PHE A 98 -17.03 -10.51 -22.31
C PHE A 98 -17.94 -9.30 -22.01
N PHE A 99 -17.42 -8.21 -21.43
CA PHE A 99 -18.17 -6.96 -21.26
C PHE A 99 -17.87 -6.02 -22.44
N PRO A 100 -18.87 -5.58 -23.23
CA PRO A 100 -18.67 -4.62 -24.34
C PRO A 100 -18.56 -3.19 -23.79
N LEU A 101 -17.61 -2.96 -22.89
CA LEU A 101 -17.37 -1.67 -22.25
C LEU A 101 -16.10 -1.05 -22.84
N SER A 102 -16.19 0.21 -23.25
CA SER A 102 -15.03 0.99 -23.67
C SER A 102 -14.89 2.20 -22.75
N GLY A 103 -14.07 2.07 -21.71
CA GLY A 103 -13.80 3.16 -20.76
C GLY A 103 -13.06 4.37 -21.36
N GLY A 104 -12.48 4.21 -22.55
CA GLY A 104 -11.74 5.26 -23.25
C GLY A 104 -10.48 5.74 -22.51
N PRO A 105 -9.85 6.83 -22.97
CA PRO A 105 -8.65 7.40 -22.34
C PRO A 105 -8.86 7.81 -20.88
N THR A 106 -10.04 8.35 -20.55
CA THR A 106 -10.37 8.83 -19.20
C THR A 106 -10.35 7.70 -18.17
N ALA A 107 -10.87 6.51 -18.50
CA ALA A 107 -10.80 5.37 -17.57
C ALA A 107 -9.36 4.96 -17.28
N ARG A 108 -8.46 5.07 -18.27
CA ARG A 108 -7.02 4.78 -18.09
C ARG A 108 -6.34 5.81 -17.19
N GLU A 109 -6.64 7.10 -17.37
CA GLU A 109 -6.11 8.15 -16.50
C GLU A 109 -6.56 7.97 -15.04
N ILE A 110 -7.85 7.71 -14.83
CA ILE A 110 -8.40 7.41 -13.49
C ILE A 110 -7.77 6.13 -12.93
N HIS A 111 -7.54 5.11 -13.76
CA HIS A 111 -6.89 3.86 -13.34
C HIS A 111 -5.47 4.12 -12.82
N ILE A 112 -4.66 4.87 -13.57
CA ILE A 112 -3.29 5.23 -13.18
C ILE A 112 -3.32 6.05 -11.89
N LEU A 113 -4.16 7.08 -11.82
CA LEU A 113 -4.34 7.90 -10.62
C LEU A 113 -4.69 7.04 -9.39
N ALA A 114 -5.69 6.17 -9.53
CA ALA A 114 -6.11 5.27 -8.46
C ALA A 114 -5.02 4.26 -8.08
N ALA A 115 -4.21 3.78 -9.03
CA ALA A 115 -3.09 2.88 -8.77
C ALA A 115 -2.03 3.51 -7.86
N TYR A 116 -1.60 4.74 -8.18
CA TYR A 116 -0.61 5.45 -7.38
C TYR A 116 -1.16 5.89 -6.03
N TRP A 117 -2.43 6.28 -5.94
CA TRP A 117 -3.08 6.52 -4.65
C TRP A 117 -3.19 5.25 -3.80
N ALA A 118 -3.60 4.13 -4.38
CA ALA A 118 -3.66 2.85 -3.68
C ALA A 118 -2.27 2.44 -3.14
N PHE A 119 -1.21 2.65 -3.93
CA PHE A 119 0.17 2.39 -3.53
C PHE A 119 0.59 3.25 -2.32
N ILE A 120 0.39 4.57 -2.37
CA ILE A 120 0.75 5.47 -1.25
C ILE A 120 -0.10 5.17 -0.01
N LEU A 121 -1.40 4.95 -0.19
CA LEU A 121 -2.30 4.65 0.93
C LEU A 121 -1.96 3.31 1.57
N ALA A 122 -1.59 2.28 0.80
CA ALA A 122 -1.11 1.01 1.31
C ALA A 122 0.19 1.18 2.12
N ALA A 123 1.13 2.01 1.65
CA ALA A 123 2.35 2.34 2.38
C ALA A 123 2.05 3.05 3.72
N VAL A 124 1.11 4.00 3.72
CA VAL A 124 0.64 4.67 4.94
C VAL A 124 0.01 3.66 5.90
N HIS A 125 -0.86 2.78 5.40
CA HIS A 125 -1.50 1.74 6.19
C HIS A 125 -0.46 0.81 6.84
N LEU A 126 0.56 0.38 6.08
CA LEU A 126 1.69 -0.38 6.61
C LEU A 126 2.39 0.37 7.77
N GLY A 127 2.64 1.67 7.61
CA GLY A 127 3.23 2.52 8.64
C GLY A 127 2.40 2.64 9.91
N LEU A 128 1.09 2.78 9.78
CA LEU A 128 0.15 2.82 10.92
C LEU A 128 0.18 1.50 11.72
N HIS A 129 0.42 0.38 11.05
CA HIS A 129 0.49 -0.95 11.64
C HIS A 129 1.92 -1.43 11.95
N TRP A 130 2.94 -0.60 11.74
CA TRP A 130 4.36 -0.99 11.83
C TRP A 130 4.77 -1.59 13.18
N SER A 131 4.28 -1.05 14.30
CA SER A 131 4.56 -1.59 15.64
C SER A 131 4.09 -3.04 15.80
N MET A 132 2.94 -3.38 15.21
CA MET A 132 2.43 -4.75 15.21
C MET A 132 3.35 -5.66 14.38
N ILE A 133 3.74 -5.21 13.18
CA ILE A 133 4.60 -5.97 12.27
C ILE A 133 5.96 -6.25 12.90
N MET A 134 6.59 -5.24 13.51
CA MET A 134 7.84 -5.40 14.24
C MET A 134 7.73 -6.44 15.37
N ALA A 135 6.61 -6.46 16.10
CA ALA A 135 6.36 -7.45 17.14
C ALA A 135 6.11 -8.86 16.59
N VAL A 136 5.52 -9.01 15.39
CA VAL A 136 5.39 -10.31 14.71
C VAL A 136 6.77 -10.80 14.27
N ILE A 137 7.52 -9.99 13.53
CA ILE A 137 8.84 -10.32 13.00
C ILE A 137 9.81 -10.65 14.14
N GLY A 138 9.83 -9.83 15.20
CA GLY A 138 10.68 -10.08 16.37
C GLY A 138 10.42 -11.43 17.02
N ARG A 139 9.16 -11.88 17.08
CA ARG A 139 8.80 -13.21 17.59
C ARG A 139 9.20 -14.33 16.64
N LEU A 140 8.94 -14.17 15.34
CA LEU A 140 9.27 -15.19 14.32
C LEU A 140 10.78 -15.43 14.24
N LEU A 141 11.58 -14.36 14.26
CA LEU A 141 13.03 -14.42 14.21
C LEU A 141 13.67 -14.65 15.59
N ARG A 142 12.87 -14.87 16.65
CA ARG A 142 13.33 -15.07 18.04
C ARG A 142 14.33 -13.99 18.48
N VAL A 143 14.07 -12.75 18.09
CA VAL A 143 14.93 -11.60 18.43
C VAL A 143 14.91 -11.43 19.95
N GLY A 144 16.10 -11.42 20.55
CA GLY A 144 16.27 -11.20 21.99
C GLY A 144 15.83 -9.80 22.44
N GLY A 145 16.00 -9.49 23.72
CA GLY A 145 15.62 -8.22 24.34
C GLY A 145 16.20 -6.97 23.63
N PRO A 146 15.75 -5.77 24.03
CA PRO A 146 16.18 -4.51 23.42
C PRO A 146 17.70 -4.41 23.37
N ASN A 147 18.24 -4.12 22.19
CA ASN A 147 19.67 -3.93 21.99
C ASN A 147 19.88 -2.56 21.33
N ALA A 148 20.67 -1.69 21.97
CA ALA A 148 20.91 -0.32 21.54
C ALA A 148 21.57 -0.26 20.16
N ILE A 149 22.58 -1.11 19.92
CA ILE A 149 23.30 -1.19 18.62
C ILE A 149 22.33 -1.62 17.52
N ARG A 150 21.58 -2.71 17.74
CA ARG A 150 20.58 -3.18 16.77
C ARG A 150 19.54 -2.11 16.45
N THR A 151 19.10 -1.38 17.47
CA THR A 151 18.12 -0.29 17.30
C THR A 151 18.72 0.87 16.50
N ALA A 152 19.96 1.27 16.79
CA ALA A 152 20.66 2.31 16.05
C ALA A 152 20.87 1.92 14.57
N VAL A 153 21.29 0.68 14.31
CA VAL A 153 21.47 0.16 12.93
C VAL A 153 20.15 0.16 12.17
N LEU A 154 19.06 -0.36 12.74
CA LEU A 154 17.75 -0.38 12.08
C LEU A 154 17.22 1.03 11.79
N ARG A 155 17.47 1.99 12.67
CA ARG A 155 17.13 3.41 12.44
C ARG A 155 18.00 4.04 11.35
N GLY A 156 19.29 3.71 11.29
CA GLY A 156 20.18 4.13 10.21
C GLY A 156 19.70 3.61 8.86
N ILE A 157 19.34 2.32 8.77
CA ILE A 157 18.76 1.71 7.57
C ILE A 157 17.44 2.41 7.19
N ALA A 158 16.54 2.65 8.16
CA ALA A 158 15.30 3.38 7.90
C ALA A 158 15.56 4.79 7.37
N GLY A 159 16.56 5.51 7.92
CA GLY A 159 16.97 6.83 7.43
C GLY A 159 17.49 6.78 5.99
N ALA A 160 18.31 5.78 5.64
CA ALA A 160 18.76 5.57 4.27
C ALA A 160 17.58 5.27 3.31
N ILE A 161 16.65 4.39 3.71
CA ILE A 161 15.44 4.09 2.94
C ILE A 161 14.60 5.35 2.71
N VAL A 162 14.44 6.20 3.73
CA VAL A 162 13.71 7.47 3.61
C VAL A 162 14.40 8.40 2.59
N ALA A 163 15.72 8.57 2.68
CA ALA A 163 16.47 9.39 1.73
C ALA A 163 16.35 8.86 0.29
N CYS A 164 16.54 7.56 0.09
CA CYS A 164 16.35 6.90 -1.20
C CYS A 164 14.91 7.01 -1.71
N GLY A 165 13.92 6.93 -0.82
CA GLY A 165 12.51 7.05 -1.16
C GLY A 165 12.14 8.46 -1.60
N ILE A 166 12.63 9.50 -0.90
CA ILE A 166 12.43 10.90 -1.31
C ILE A 166 13.05 11.14 -2.70
N HIS A 167 14.28 10.69 -2.92
CA HIS A 167 14.92 10.74 -4.23
C HIS A 167 14.10 9.98 -5.29
N GLY A 168 13.63 8.78 -4.96
CA GLY A 168 12.78 7.97 -5.82
C GLY A 168 11.46 8.65 -6.18
N MET A 169 10.82 9.41 -5.28
CA MET A 169 9.59 10.15 -5.60
C MET A 169 9.81 11.16 -6.72
N LEU A 170 10.99 11.80 -6.75
CA LEU A 170 11.38 12.77 -7.78
C LEU A 170 11.69 12.05 -9.10
N VAL A 171 12.56 11.03 -9.05
CA VAL A 171 12.96 10.25 -10.23
C VAL A 171 11.77 9.59 -10.91
N MET A 172 10.87 9.01 -10.11
CA MET A 172 9.69 8.33 -10.64
C MET A 172 8.55 9.28 -11.00
N GLY A 173 8.65 10.59 -10.73
CA GLY A 173 7.58 11.55 -11.01
C GLY A 173 6.26 11.23 -10.29
N ILE A 174 6.31 10.65 -9.08
CA ILE A 174 5.11 10.21 -8.35
C ILE A 174 4.13 11.36 -8.11
N GLY A 175 4.64 12.57 -7.88
CA GLY A 175 3.83 13.76 -7.62
C GLY A 175 2.85 14.06 -8.76
N ASP A 176 3.32 14.03 -10.01
CA ASP A 176 2.47 14.27 -11.18
C ASP A 176 1.39 13.20 -11.32
N ARG A 177 1.73 11.93 -11.04
CA ARG A 177 0.77 10.81 -11.07
C ARG A 177 -0.30 10.91 -9.98
N LEU A 178 0.02 11.44 -8.81
CA LEU A 178 -0.93 11.63 -7.70
C LEU A 178 -1.90 12.80 -7.95
N VAL A 179 -1.51 13.79 -8.76
CA VAL A 179 -2.38 14.93 -9.13
C VAL A 179 -3.12 14.66 -10.45
N GLY A 180 -2.84 13.54 -11.11
CA GLY A 180 -3.49 13.15 -12.37
C GLY A 180 -2.98 13.92 -13.57
N ARG A 181 -1.76 14.45 -13.52
CA ARG A 181 -1.11 15.06 -14.68
C ARG A 181 -0.66 13.95 -15.64
N PRO A 182 -1.03 14.01 -16.93
CA PRO A 182 -0.52 13.08 -17.92
C PRO A 182 1.01 13.14 -17.95
N SER A 183 1.67 12.02 -17.68
CA SER A 183 3.12 11.89 -17.79
C SER A 183 3.44 11.03 -19.01
N ILE A 184 4.25 11.54 -19.94
CA ILE A 184 4.80 10.77 -21.05
C ILE A 184 6.09 10.04 -20.62
N ASP A 185 6.70 10.50 -19.52
CA ASP A 185 7.92 9.94 -18.96
C ASP A 185 7.62 8.69 -18.12
N PHE A 186 7.75 7.53 -18.77
CA PHE A 186 7.72 6.23 -18.14
C PHE A 186 9.15 5.72 -17.91
N TRP A 187 9.29 4.86 -16.91
CA TRP A 187 10.57 4.23 -16.59
C TRP A 187 11.05 3.37 -17.76
N ASP A 188 12.32 3.52 -18.15
CA ASP A 188 12.94 2.64 -19.13
C ASP A 188 13.35 1.31 -18.48
N PHE A 189 12.55 0.28 -18.74
CA PHE A 189 12.83 -1.06 -18.23
C PHE A 189 14.00 -1.76 -18.92
N GLN A 190 14.46 -1.26 -20.07
CA GLN A 190 15.69 -1.73 -20.72
C GLN A 190 16.94 -1.27 -19.96
N GLU A 191 16.89 -0.09 -19.36
CA GLU A 191 17.99 0.42 -18.53
C GLU A 191 18.11 -0.39 -17.23
N SER A 192 17.01 -0.48 -16.46
CA SER A 192 17.04 -1.23 -15.20
C SER A 192 15.66 -1.59 -14.66
N THR A 193 15.27 -2.87 -14.82
CA THR A 193 14.06 -3.38 -14.16
C THR A 193 14.18 -3.35 -12.63
N ALA A 194 15.35 -3.67 -12.08
CA ALA A 194 15.58 -3.63 -10.64
C ALA A 194 15.46 -2.20 -10.07
N GLY A 195 15.93 -1.19 -10.82
CA GLY A 195 15.84 0.21 -10.44
C GLY A 195 14.40 0.66 -10.18
N PHE A 196 13.47 0.28 -11.06
CA PHE A 196 12.04 0.55 -10.88
C PHE A 196 11.53 0.07 -9.52
N PHE A 197 11.77 -1.21 -9.20
CA PHE A 197 11.30 -1.81 -7.95
C PHE A 197 12.01 -1.24 -6.73
N LEU A 198 13.32 -0.96 -6.82
CA LEU A 198 14.07 -0.36 -5.72
C LEU A 198 13.54 1.05 -5.39
N HIS A 199 13.27 1.88 -6.40
CA HIS A 199 12.66 3.19 -6.17
C HIS A 199 11.28 3.06 -5.52
N HIS A 200 10.41 2.21 -6.02
CA HIS A 200 9.08 2.03 -5.44
C HIS A 200 9.14 1.44 -4.01
N ILE A 201 9.97 0.45 -3.74
CA ILE A 201 10.14 -0.11 -2.38
C ILE A 201 10.67 0.97 -1.43
N ALA A 202 11.63 1.80 -1.87
CA ALA A 202 12.15 2.90 -1.07
C ALA A 202 11.07 3.95 -0.78
N ILE A 203 10.24 4.31 -1.77
CA ILE A 203 9.12 5.24 -1.60
C ILE A 203 8.09 4.67 -0.62
N LEU A 204 7.71 3.40 -0.77
CA LEU A 204 6.82 2.70 0.15
C LEU A 204 7.38 2.73 1.57
N GLY A 205 8.67 2.44 1.75
CA GLY A 205 9.36 2.51 3.03
C GLY A 205 9.37 3.91 3.62
N ALA A 206 9.62 4.94 2.81
CA ALA A 206 9.60 6.33 3.24
C ALA A 206 8.21 6.77 3.72
N CYS A 207 7.16 6.48 2.94
CA CYS A 207 5.77 6.76 3.32
C CYS A 207 5.36 6.00 4.58
N ALA A 208 5.74 4.72 4.72
CA ALA A 208 5.46 3.93 5.90
C ALA A 208 6.18 4.49 7.14
N CYS A 209 7.44 4.91 7.02
CA CYS A 209 8.16 5.58 8.11
C CYS A 209 7.46 6.88 8.52
N ALA A 210 7.13 7.74 7.54
CA ALA A 210 6.45 9.00 7.80
C ALA A 210 5.12 8.78 8.54
N ALA A 211 4.29 7.84 8.07
CA ALA A 211 3.03 7.49 8.72
C ALA A 211 3.23 6.91 10.14
N HIS A 212 4.23 6.05 10.32
CA HIS A 212 4.55 5.48 11.63
C HIS A 212 4.91 6.57 12.64
N TYR A 213 5.85 7.45 12.31
CA TYR A 213 6.32 8.51 13.19
C TYR A 213 5.27 9.60 13.42
N ALA A 214 4.48 9.95 12.39
CA ALA A 214 3.33 10.85 12.56
C ALA A 214 2.31 10.28 13.57
N ALA A 215 1.99 8.99 13.47
CA ALA A 215 1.07 8.35 14.41
C ALA A 215 1.65 8.28 15.84
N VAL A 216 2.96 8.06 16.00
CA VAL A 216 3.64 8.14 17.30
C VAL A 216 3.52 9.54 17.89
N TRP A 217 3.83 10.56 17.10
CA TRP A 217 3.82 11.95 17.55
C TRP A 217 2.42 12.43 17.94
N LEU A 218 1.39 12.06 17.17
CA LEU A 218 -0.01 12.36 17.51
C LEU A 218 -0.46 11.69 18.81
N ARG A 219 -0.03 10.46 19.09
CA ARG A 219 -0.32 9.79 20.37
C ARG A 219 0.35 10.51 21.53
N TRP A 220 1.60 10.94 21.35
CA TRP A 220 2.34 11.71 22.34
C TRP A 220 1.67 13.06 22.63
N GLY A 221 1.28 13.81 21.59
CA GLY A 221 0.58 15.09 21.76
C GLY A 221 -0.75 14.95 22.51
N ARG A 222 -1.54 13.90 22.23
CA ARG A 222 -2.79 13.63 22.97
C ARG A 222 -2.54 13.27 24.44
N ALA A 223 -1.48 12.52 24.74
CA ALA A 223 -1.10 12.20 26.10
C ALA A 223 -0.65 13.46 26.86
N ALA A 224 0.15 14.32 26.22
CA ALA A 224 0.58 15.60 26.80
C ALA A 224 -0.59 16.57 27.08
N LEU A 225 -1.67 16.48 26.30
CA LEU A 225 -2.89 17.29 26.44
C LEU A 225 -3.96 16.66 27.37
N GLY A 226 -3.70 15.49 27.98
CA GLY A 226 -4.65 14.82 28.87
C GLY A 226 -5.91 14.28 28.18
N LEU A 227 -5.86 14.04 26.86
CA LEU A 227 -7.00 13.60 26.03
C LEU A 227 -7.08 12.07 25.86
N LEU A 228 -6.40 11.30 26.73
CA LEU A 228 -6.37 9.82 26.74
C LEU A 228 -6.84 9.29 28.09
#